data_AF-A0A915MAU4-F1
#
_entry.id   AF-A0A915MAU4-F1
#
_cell.length_a   1.000
_cell.length_b   1.000
_cell.length_c   1.000
_cell.angle_alpha   90.00
_cell.angle_beta   90.00
_cell.angle_gamma   90.00
#
_symmetry.space_group_name_H-M   'P 1'
#
loop_
_entity.id
_entity.type
_entity.pdbx_description
1 polymer ?
#
loop_
_entity_poly.entity_id
_entity_poly.type
_entity_poly.pdbx_seq_one_letter_code
_entity_poly.pdbx_strand_id
1 'polypeptide(L)' 'MRAAAKQLSTSPPNALRRLQQELVDVTDNPVEGIKVHSVAENIFIWKVAIFGAPGTIYQGGYFKA' A
#
# COMPACT_ATOMS: atom_id res chain seq x y z
N MET A 1 -7.80 -24.15 26.68
CA MET A 1 -8.83 -23.45 25.88
C MET A 1 -8.27 -22.13 25.39
N ARG A 2 -8.42 -21.89 24.08
CA ARG A 2 -8.22 -20.70 23.23
C ARG A 2 -7.28 -19.54 23.65
N ALA A 3 -6.35 -19.28 22.74
CA ALA A 3 -5.44 -18.15 22.66
C ALA A 3 -6.12 -16.79 22.88
N ALA A 4 -5.43 -15.90 23.61
CA ALA A 4 -5.75 -14.50 23.72
C ALA A 4 -5.76 -13.85 22.32
N ALA A 5 -6.93 -13.36 21.91
CA ALA A 5 -7.09 -12.63 20.67
C ALA A 5 -6.22 -11.37 20.73
N LYS A 6 -5.20 -11.34 19.86
CA LYS A 6 -4.38 -10.17 19.56
C LYS A 6 -5.33 -8.99 19.29
N GLN A 7 -5.18 -7.90 20.04
CA GLN A 7 -6.01 -6.71 19.89
C GLN A 7 -6.06 -6.28 18.42
N LEU A 8 -7.20 -6.49 17.74
CA LEU A 8 -7.47 -5.80 16.49
C LEU A 8 -7.74 -4.36 16.87
N SER A 9 -6.77 -3.49 16.63
CA SER A 9 -6.97 -2.05 16.68
C SER A 9 -8.10 -1.71 15.71
N THR A 10 -9.27 -1.36 16.22
CA THR A 10 -10.35 -0.80 15.40
C THR A 10 -9.84 0.52 14.83
N SER A 11 -9.36 0.49 13.58
CA SER A 11 -8.92 1.71 12.91
C SER A 11 -10.08 2.72 12.88
N PRO A 12 -9.81 4.01 13.09
CA PRO A 12 -10.87 5.02 13.07
C PRO A 12 -11.61 4.96 11.73
N PRO A 13 -12.96 5.01 11.71
CA PRO A 13 -13.77 4.83 10.49
C PRO A 13 -13.34 5.73 9.32
N ASN A 14 -12.83 6.92 9.65
CA ASN A 14 -12.35 7.90 8.68
C ASN A 14 -11.07 7.45 7.96
N ALA A 15 -10.17 6.75 8.65
CA ALA A 15 -8.93 6.25 8.06
C ALA A 15 -9.22 5.12 7.06
N LEU A 16 -10.13 4.20 7.41
CA LEU A 16 -10.56 3.13 6.50
C LEU A 16 -11.18 3.72 5.23
N ARG A 17 -12.14 4.64 5.37
CA ARG A 17 -12.78 5.29 4.22
C ARG A 17 -11.76 6.02 3.34
N ARG A 18 -10.82 6.76 3.94
CA ARG A 18 -9.79 7.47 3.18
C ARG A 18 -8.90 6.51 2.39
N LEU A 19 -8.43 5.42 3.01
CA LEU A 19 -7.61 4.42 2.34
C LEU A 19 -8.34 3.71 1.19
N GLN A 20 -9.65 3.49 1.32
CA GLN A 20 -10.47 2.93 0.24
C GLN A 20 -10.53 3.90 -0.95
N GLN A 21 -10.69 5.20 -0.71
CA GLN A 21 -10.70 6.21 -1.77
C GLN A 21 -9.34 6.30 -2.45
N GLU A 22 -8.26 6.40 -1.68
CA GLU A 22 -6.90 6.46 -2.22
C GLU A 22 -6.54 5.20 -3.03
N LEU A 23 -7.02 4.03 -2.62
CA LEU A 23 -6.81 2.80 -3.38
C LEU A 23 -7.49 2.86 -4.76
N VAL A 24 -8.71 3.40 -4.84
CA VAL A 24 -9.39 3.62 -6.12
C VAL A 24 -8.60 4.64 -6.95
N ASP A 25 -8.26 5.78 -6.36
CA ASP A 25 -7.57 6.86 -7.07
C ASP A 25 -6.22 6.43 -7.66
N VAL A 26 -5.42 5.68 -6.91
CA VAL A 26 -4.12 5.15 -7.37
C VAL A 26 -4.28 4.02 -8.39
N THR A 27 -5.38 3.27 -8.33
CA THR A 27 -5.68 2.23 -9.34
C THR A 27 -6.11 2.85 -10.65
N ASP A 28 -6.95 3.90 -10.60
CA ASP A 28 -7.47 4.60 -11.77
C ASP A 28 -6.42 5.57 -12.36
N ASN A 29 -5.57 6.15 -11.52
CA ASN A 29 -4.51 7.09 -11.89
C ASN A 29 -3.14 6.56 -11.41
N PRO A 30 -2.59 5.54 -12.10
CA PRO A 30 -1.32 4.95 -11.71
C PRO A 30 -0.18 5.98 -11.80
N VAL A 31 0.63 6.04 -10.74
CA VAL A 31 1.78 6.93 -10.67
C VAL A 31 2.95 6.33 -11.45
N GLU A 32 3.60 7.15 -12.29
CA GLU A 32 4.74 6.69 -13.09
C GLU A 32 5.86 6.16 -12.18
N GLY A 33 6.40 4.99 -12.54
CA GLY A 33 7.46 4.36 -11.78
C GLY A 33 7.04 3.79 -10.43
N ILE A 34 5.75 3.82 -10.06
CA ILE A 34 5.25 3.18 -8.84
C ILE A 34 4.19 2.15 -9.20
N LYS A 35 4.30 0.94 -8.65
CA LYS A 35 3.27 -0.09 -8.72
C LYS A 35 2.75 -0.39 -7.33
N VAL A 36 1.45 -0.35 -7.17
CA VAL A 36 0.78 -0.58 -5.89
C VAL A 36 -0.13 -1.79 -6.00
N HIS A 37 -0.02 -2.70 -5.03
CA HIS A 37 -0.92 -3.85 -4.90
C HIS A 37 -1.45 -3.86 -3.48
N SER A 38 -2.77 -3.78 -3.33
CA SER A 38 -3.41 -3.96 -2.04
C SER A 38 -3.36 -5.44 -1.62
N VAL A 39 -3.20 -5.68 -0.32
CA VAL A 39 -3.39 -7.02 0.24
C VAL A 39 -4.86 -7.14 0.61
N ALA A 40 -5.62 -7.97 -0.11
CA ALA A 40 -7.08 -8.05 -0.03
C ALA A 40 -7.64 -8.25 1.39
N GLU A 41 -6.86 -8.87 2.28
CA GLU A 41 -7.25 -9.14 3.67
C GLU A 41 -7.12 -7.94 4.60
N ASN A 42 -6.26 -6.97 4.27
CA ASN A 42 -5.99 -5.83 5.14
C ASN A 42 -5.56 -4.59 4.32
N ILE A 43 -6.48 -3.63 4.20
CA ILE A 43 -6.23 -2.35 3.50
C ILE A 43 -5.18 -1.45 4.18
N PHE A 44 -4.69 -1.80 5.37
CA PHE A 44 -3.58 -1.10 6.01
C PHE A 44 -2.22 -1.67 5.59
N ILE A 45 -2.18 -2.76 4.81
CA ILE A 45 -0.96 -3.41 4.31
C ILE A 45 -0.93 -3.34 2.79
N TRP A 46 0.15 -2.76 2.26
CA TRP A 46 0.32 -2.47 0.84
C TRP A 46 1.63 -3.10 0.39
N LYS A 47 1.60 -3.72 -0.79
CA LYS A 47 2.82 -4.14 -1.48
C LYS A 47 3.11 -3.11 -2.56
N VAL A 48 4.25 -2.47 -2.45
CA VAL A 48 4.65 -1.42 -3.39
C VAL A 48 5.90 -1.84 -4.12
N ALA A 49 6.02 -1.37 -5.36
CA ALA A 49 7.27 -1.40 -6.07
C ALA A 49 7.57 -0.05 -6.69
N ILE A 50 8.83 0.35 -6.63
CA ILE A 50 9.30 1.65 -7.14
C ILE A 50 10.42 1.39 -8.13
N PHE A 51 10.32 2.01 -9.29
CA PHE A 51 11.37 2.08 -10.29
C PHE A 51 12.22 3.33 -10.05
N GLY A 52 13.53 3.17 -9.99
CA GLY A 52 14.43 4.30 -9.85
C GLY A 52 14.43 5.17 -11.09
N ALA A 53 14.18 6.47 -10.90
CA ALA A 53 14.04 7.43 -11.98
C ALA A 53 15.34 7.62 -12.79
N PRO A 54 15.26 7.93 -14.09
CA PRO A 54 16.42 8.27 -14.91
C PRO A 54 17.20 9.47 -14.34
N GLY A 55 18.52 9.48 -14.52
CA GLY A 55 19.42 10.53 -14.05
C GLY A 55 19.73 10.49 -12.56
N THR A 56 19.19 9.52 -11.81
CA THR A 56 19.48 9.33 -10.38
C THR A 56 20.43 8.16 -10.16
N ILE A 57 21.05 8.10 -8.98
CA ILE A 57 21.87 6.93 -8.57
C ILE A 57 21.05 5.64 -8.43
N TYR A 58 19.72 5.73 -8.45
CA TYR A 58 18.81 4.60 -8.37
C TYR A 58 18.30 4.14 -9.75
N GLN A 59 18.69 4.84 -10.82
CA GLN A 59 18.24 4.57 -12.18
C GLN A 59 18.34 3.07 -12.53
N GLY A 60 17.27 2.52 -13.10
CA GLY A 60 17.20 1.10 -13.48
C GLY A 60 16.98 0.14 -12.30
N GLY A 61 16.96 0.65 -11.07
CA GLY A 61 16.63 -0.11 -9.87
C GLY A 61 15.14 -0.43 -9.76
N TYR A 62 14.83 -1.55 -9.10
CA TYR A 62 13.48 -1.99 -8.79
C TYR A 62 13.39 -2.37 -7.31
N PHE A 63 12.66 -1.59 -6.52
CA PHE A 63 12.60 -1.72 -5.06
C PHE A 63 11.22 -2.24 -4.67
N LYS A 64 11.15 -3.28 -3.82
CA LYS A 64 9.89 -3.86 -3.31
C LYS A 64 9.83 -3.71 -1.79
N ALA A 65 8.64 -3.42 -1.26
CA ALA A 65 8.34 -3.42 0.17
C ALA A 65 6.90 -3.91 0.43
#